data_AF-A0A258Y3N8-F1
#
_entry.id   AF-A0A258Y3N8-F1
#
_cell.length_a   1.000
_cell.length_b   1.000
_cell.length_c   1.000
_cell.angle_alpha   90.00
_cell.angle_beta   90.00
_cell.angle_gamma   90.00
#
_symmetry.space_group_name_H-M   'P 1'
#
loop_
_entity.id
_entity.type
_entity.pdbx_description
1 polymer ?
#
loop_
_entity_poly.entity_id
_entity_poly.type
_entity_poly.pdbx_seq_one_letter_code
_entity_poly.pdbx_strand_id
1 'polypeptide(L)'
;MKLFKLSILPLAVLLISFACKKTATETTSSTSTGTATVPDVYKKIYGATSISSDGTYLTIKTTGTPDHKSIYYATSNSLYENFSGTTFGGRTFAKNPNSIASQTLTFKIPLNPAVSSTHAATPLGPIGISLNGVPFYNQYAGPNLPLTNEANSFDQYYGHPQQSGQYHYHVEPIYLTTVKATKSSLLGFLLDGFPVYGPMENGALVTNAMLDVYHGHTTATTDYPNGIYHYHITDADPYLNGSGYYGTAGTVTQ
;
A
#
# COMPACT_ATOMS: atom_id res chain seq x y z
N MET A 1 -61.95 -42.63 -60.95
CA MET A 1 -62.51 -43.90 -60.44
C MET A 1 -61.55 -44.50 -59.43
N LYS A 2 -62.09 -45.07 -58.35
CA LYS A 2 -61.45 -45.66 -57.15
C LYS A 2 -61.22 -44.69 -55.99
N LEU A 3 -62.32 -44.40 -55.29
CA LEU A 3 -62.30 -44.27 -53.83
C LEU A 3 -62.13 -45.66 -53.22
N PHE A 4 -61.20 -45.82 -52.30
CA PHE A 4 -61.21 -46.89 -51.31
C PHE A 4 -61.00 -46.25 -49.93
N LYS A 5 -62.02 -46.38 -49.07
CA LYS A 5 -61.94 -46.06 -47.64
C LYS A 5 -61.20 -47.19 -46.95
N LEU A 6 -60.20 -46.86 -46.13
CA LEU A 6 -59.55 -47.81 -45.22
C LEU A 6 -59.64 -47.25 -43.79
N SER A 7 -60.38 -47.95 -42.94
CA SER A 7 -60.46 -47.71 -41.50
C SER A 7 -59.12 -48.03 -40.84
N ILE A 8 -58.60 -47.11 -40.03
CA ILE A 8 -57.42 -47.32 -39.19
C ILE A 8 -57.89 -47.46 -37.73
N LEU A 9 -57.53 -48.59 -37.13
CA LEU A 9 -57.74 -48.94 -35.72
C LEU A 9 -56.67 -48.24 -34.86
N PRO A 10 -56.97 -47.69 -33.67
CA PRO A 10 -55.97 -47.01 -32.86
C PRO A 10 -55.14 -48.02 -32.05
N LEU A 11 -53.82 -47.95 -32.20
CA LEU A 11 -52.85 -48.69 -31.40
C LEU A 11 -52.43 -47.83 -30.20
N ALA A 12 -52.77 -48.28 -28.98
CA ALA A 12 -52.36 -47.64 -27.73
C ALA A 12 -50.88 -47.88 -27.48
N VAL A 13 -50.08 -46.80 -27.40
CA VAL A 13 -48.66 -46.85 -27.04
C VAL A 13 -48.51 -46.59 -25.54
N LEU A 14 -47.97 -47.58 -24.84
CA LEU A 14 -47.67 -47.58 -23.41
C LEU A 14 -46.39 -46.75 -23.15
N LEU A 15 -46.52 -45.61 -22.48
CA LEU A 15 -45.39 -44.79 -22.03
C LEU A 15 -44.81 -45.35 -20.72
N ILE A 16 -43.57 -45.87 -20.79
CA ILE A 16 -42.79 -46.27 -19.62
C ILE A 16 -41.86 -45.09 -19.26
N SER A 17 -42.18 -44.38 -18.18
CA SER A 17 -41.34 -43.33 -17.60
C SER A 17 -40.26 -43.96 -16.72
N PHE A 18 -39.00 -43.93 -17.17
CA PHE A 18 -37.83 -44.22 -16.34
C PHE A 18 -37.50 -43.01 -15.46
N ALA A 19 -37.73 -43.15 -14.15
CA ALA A 19 -37.24 -42.22 -13.13
C ALA A 19 -35.80 -42.62 -12.73
N CYS A 20 -34.79 -41.92 -13.26
CA CYS A 20 -33.43 -41.99 -12.73
C CYS A 20 -33.24 -40.91 -11.65
N LYS A 21 -33.05 -41.34 -10.40
CA LYS A 21 -32.50 -40.50 -9.33
C LYS A 21 -31.06 -40.12 -9.71
N LYS A 22 -30.82 -38.85 -10.05
CA LYS A 22 -29.48 -38.27 -9.98
C LYS A 22 -29.22 -37.90 -8.53
N THR A 23 -28.42 -38.70 -7.84
CA THR A 23 -27.83 -38.31 -6.55
C THR A 23 -26.85 -37.17 -6.85
N ALA A 24 -27.24 -35.95 -6.56
CA ALA A 24 -26.33 -34.82 -6.55
C ALA A 24 -25.39 -35.03 -5.36
N THR A 25 -24.14 -35.38 -5.65
CA THR A 25 -23.07 -35.23 -4.68
C THR A 25 -22.87 -33.73 -4.51
N GLU A 26 -23.45 -33.16 -3.45
CA GLU A 26 -23.05 -31.86 -2.97
C GLU A 26 -21.56 -31.95 -2.65
N THR A 27 -20.73 -31.43 -3.55
CA THR A 27 -19.37 -31.06 -3.19
C THR A 27 -19.54 -29.88 -2.24
N THR A 28 -19.58 -30.18 -0.95
CA THR A 28 -19.32 -29.20 0.09
C THR A 28 -17.94 -28.66 -0.20
N SER A 29 -17.85 -27.53 -0.90
CA SER A 29 -16.67 -26.70 -0.86
C SER A 29 -16.49 -26.33 0.61
N SER A 30 -15.65 -27.07 1.30
CA SER A 30 -15.06 -26.63 2.54
C SER A 30 -14.32 -25.35 2.19
N THR A 31 -14.96 -24.21 2.43
CA THR A 31 -14.24 -22.96 2.61
C THR A 31 -13.30 -23.21 3.77
N SER A 32 -12.06 -23.54 3.42
CA SER A 32 -10.94 -23.54 4.34
C SER A 32 -10.91 -22.16 4.97
N THR A 33 -11.46 -22.04 6.18
CA THR A 33 -11.17 -20.98 7.14
C THR A 33 -9.74 -21.13 7.70
N GLY A 34 -8.81 -21.56 6.85
CA GLY A 34 -7.39 -21.39 7.10
C GLY A 34 -7.09 -19.91 6.93
N THR A 35 -6.77 -19.24 8.03
CA THR A 35 -6.21 -17.89 8.00
C THR A 35 -5.08 -17.87 6.97
N ALA A 36 -5.23 -17.10 5.89
CA ALA A 36 -4.20 -17.01 4.88
C ALA A 36 -2.91 -16.50 5.55
N THR A 37 -1.78 -17.15 5.27
CA THR A 37 -0.50 -16.78 5.89
C THR A 37 -0.05 -15.43 5.38
N VAL A 38 0.37 -14.54 6.29
CA VAL A 38 1.02 -13.27 5.94
C VAL A 38 2.44 -13.56 5.45
N PRO A 39 2.82 -13.19 4.20
CA PRO A 39 4.17 -13.39 3.71
C PRO A 39 5.21 -12.61 4.53
N ASP A 40 6.42 -13.16 4.65
CA ASP A 40 7.45 -12.64 5.55
C ASP A 40 7.89 -11.20 5.22
N VAL A 41 7.85 -10.81 3.95
CA VAL A 41 8.20 -9.44 3.54
C VAL A 41 7.31 -8.39 4.21
N TYR A 42 6.02 -8.68 4.41
CA TYR A 42 5.09 -7.76 5.06
C TYR A 42 5.26 -7.73 6.59
N LYS A 43 5.82 -8.78 7.20
CA LYS A 43 6.18 -8.79 8.63
C LYS A 43 7.31 -7.80 8.96
N LYS A 44 8.01 -7.27 7.95
CA LYS A 44 9.00 -6.20 8.11
C LYS A 44 8.39 -4.87 8.53
N ILE A 45 7.07 -4.70 8.40
CA ILE A 45 6.32 -3.54 8.91
C ILE A 45 6.22 -3.67 10.44
N TYR A 46 7.33 -3.43 11.12
CA TYR A 46 7.46 -3.60 12.55
C TYR A 46 6.64 -2.59 13.36
N GLY A 47 6.23 -1.46 12.75
CA GLY A 47 5.32 -0.49 13.36
C GLY A 47 3.84 -0.81 13.19
N ALA A 48 3.49 -1.96 12.60
CA ALA A 48 2.12 -2.44 12.57
C ALA A 48 1.70 -2.96 13.97
N THR A 49 0.51 -2.59 14.42
CA THR A 49 -0.12 -3.17 15.61
C THR A 49 -0.72 -4.55 15.31
N SER A 50 -1.10 -4.79 14.05
CA SER A 50 -1.51 -6.12 13.57
C SER A 50 -1.38 -6.23 12.06
N ILE A 51 -1.06 -7.42 11.56
CA ILE A 51 -1.11 -7.75 10.13
C ILE A 51 -1.87 -9.05 9.96
N SER A 52 -2.87 -9.07 9.08
CA SER A 52 -3.63 -10.27 8.71
C SER A 52 -3.84 -10.34 7.20
N SER A 53 -4.16 -11.54 6.69
CA SER A 53 -4.46 -11.78 5.29
C SER A 53 -5.80 -12.52 5.16
N ASP A 54 -6.59 -12.14 4.16
CA ASP A 54 -7.77 -12.89 3.72
C ASP A 54 -7.49 -13.74 2.46
N GLY A 55 -6.22 -13.80 2.02
CA GLY A 55 -5.79 -14.50 0.81
C GLY A 55 -5.85 -13.64 -0.46
N THR A 56 -6.54 -12.50 -0.42
CA THR A 56 -6.61 -11.53 -1.52
C THR A 56 -5.96 -10.21 -1.13
N TYR A 57 -6.20 -9.75 0.09
CA TYR A 57 -5.68 -8.52 0.65
C TYR A 57 -4.97 -8.77 1.98
N LEU A 58 -3.98 -7.93 2.25
CA LEU A 58 -3.45 -7.73 3.59
C LEU A 58 -4.20 -6.60 4.27
N THR A 59 -4.54 -6.80 5.54
CA THR A 59 -5.03 -5.76 6.44
C THR A 59 -3.95 -5.45 7.46
N ILE A 60 -3.44 -4.21 7.43
CA ILE A 60 -2.36 -3.73 8.29
C ILE A 60 -2.90 -2.61 9.15
N LYS A 61 -2.83 -2.75 10.47
CA LYS A 61 -3.23 -1.71 11.43
C LYS A 61 -2.02 -1.05 12.05
N THR A 62 -2.10 0.25 12.32
CA THR A 62 -1.02 1.01 12.97
C THR A 62 -1.55 2.25 13.67
N THR A 63 -0.80 2.76 14.66
CA THR A 63 -1.05 4.04 15.31
C THR A 63 -0.59 5.23 14.46
N GLY A 64 0.25 5.01 13.46
CA GLY A 64 0.81 6.07 12.60
C GLY A 64 1.82 6.99 13.32
N THR A 65 2.25 6.63 14.53
CA THR A 65 3.17 7.44 15.33
C THR A 65 4.62 7.01 15.08
N PRO A 66 5.56 7.94 14.87
CA PRO A 66 6.97 7.60 14.65
C PRO A 66 7.60 6.99 15.91
N ASP A 67 8.45 5.99 15.73
CA ASP A 67 9.22 5.30 16.80
C ASP A 67 10.57 5.97 17.09
N HIS A 68 10.69 7.26 16.78
CA HIS A 68 11.89 8.06 16.94
C HIS A 68 11.58 9.37 17.65
N LYS A 69 12.65 10.07 18.00
CA LYS A 69 12.57 11.41 18.58
C LYS A 69 11.95 12.41 17.59
N SER A 70 11.12 13.32 18.08
CA SER A 70 10.54 14.39 17.28
C SER A 70 10.16 15.60 18.14
N ILE A 71 10.33 16.80 17.59
CA ILE A 71 9.85 18.04 18.21
C ILE A 71 8.31 18.13 18.23
N TYR A 72 7.63 17.27 17.47
CA TYR A 72 6.16 17.27 17.41
C TYR A 72 5.49 16.43 18.49
N TYR A 73 6.25 15.71 19.31
CA TYR A 73 5.71 15.13 20.52
C TYR A 73 5.49 16.20 21.60
N ALA A 74 4.56 15.95 22.53
CA ALA A 74 4.43 16.79 23.72
C ALA A 74 5.73 16.77 24.53
N THR A 75 6.12 17.89 25.16
CA THR A 75 7.39 18.01 25.90
C THR A 75 7.53 17.02 27.07
N SER A 76 6.41 16.49 27.58
CA SER A 76 6.36 15.44 28.60
C SER A 76 6.55 14.02 28.04
N ASN A 77 6.48 13.83 26.73
CA ASN A 77 6.64 12.54 26.08
C ASN A 77 8.13 12.16 26.06
N SER A 78 8.44 10.89 26.35
CA SER A 78 9.81 10.38 26.33
C SER A 78 10.46 10.41 24.95
N LEU A 79 9.68 10.55 23.87
CA LEU A 79 10.15 10.72 22.49
C LEU A 79 10.22 12.19 22.05
N TYR A 80 9.97 13.15 22.94
CA TYR A 80 10.26 14.54 22.63
C TYR A 80 11.77 14.78 22.48
N GLU A 81 12.12 15.60 21.49
CA GLU A 81 13.45 16.17 21.30
C GLU A 81 13.30 17.52 20.59
N ASN A 82 13.95 18.55 21.10
CA ASN A 82 13.95 19.84 20.43
C ASN A 82 14.74 19.76 19.12
N PHE A 83 14.24 20.37 18.05
CA PHE A 83 14.89 20.43 16.74
C PHE A 83 14.89 21.86 16.20
N SER A 84 16.02 22.26 15.62
CA SER A 84 16.21 23.59 15.02
C SER A 84 17.34 23.53 13.99
N GLY A 85 17.47 24.56 13.16
CA GLY A 85 18.52 24.64 12.14
C GLY A 85 17.99 24.29 10.76
N THR A 86 18.69 23.40 10.06
CA THR A 86 18.42 23.07 8.66
C THR A 86 17.61 21.78 8.52
N THR A 87 16.61 21.78 7.65
CA THR A 87 15.79 20.63 7.28
C THR A 87 15.88 20.35 5.77
N PHE A 88 14.98 19.52 5.24
CA PHE A 88 14.98 18.99 3.88
C PHE A 88 15.29 20.03 2.80
N GLY A 89 16.22 19.70 1.90
CA GLY A 89 16.67 20.55 0.81
C GLY A 89 17.38 21.83 1.27
N GLY A 90 18.01 21.83 2.45
CA GLY A 90 18.79 22.96 2.95
C GLY A 90 17.94 24.10 3.52
N ARG A 91 16.64 23.87 3.75
CA ARG A 91 15.69 24.87 4.25
C ARG A 91 15.91 25.15 5.74
N THR A 92 15.58 26.35 6.19
CA THR A 92 15.51 26.62 7.64
C THR A 92 14.26 26.00 8.23
N PHE A 93 14.43 25.19 9.26
CA PHE A 93 13.33 24.55 9.96
C PHE A 93 12.40 25.57 10.63
N ALA A 94 11.11 25.41 10.41
CA ALA A 94 10.04 26.15 11.05
C ALA A 94 8.93 25.17 11.45
N LYS A 95 8.83 24.89 12.75
CA LYS A 95 7.82 23.97 13.31
C LYS A 95 6.42 24.46 12.98
N ASN A 96 5.56 23.58 12.48
CA ASN A 96 4.14 23.87 12.31
C ASN A 96 3.38 23.80 13.68
N PRO A 97 2.15 24.33 13.79
CA PRO A 97 1.45 24.39 15.08
C PRO A 97 0.88 23.03 15.53
N ASN A 98 1.00 21.98 14.72
CA ASN A 98 0.42 20.68 15.01
C ASN A 98 1.29 19.89 16.00
N SER A 99 0.74 18.77 16.47
CA SER A 99 1.39 17.82 17.39
C SER A 99 1.04 16.39 16.99
N ILE A 100 1.94 15.45 17.25
CA ILE A 100 1.69 14.03 16.96
C ILE A 100 0.56 13.52 17.85
N ALA A 101 -0.41 12.85 17.23
CA ALA A 101 -1.47 12.13 17.91
C ALA A 101 -1.56 10.70 17.36
N SER A 102 -1.84 9.74 18.24
CA SER A 102 -2.11 8.36 17.83
C SER A 102 -3.39 8.28 17.02
N GLN A 103 -3.36 7.47 15.96
CA GLN A 103 -4.47 7.24 15.04
C GLN A 103 -4.93 5.77 15.12
N THR A 104 -6.03 5.42 14.44
CA THR A 104 -6.47 4.02 14.25
C THR A 104 -6.46 3.69 12.77
N LEU A 105 -5.28 3.72 12.16
CA LEU A 105 -5.16 3.52 10.71
C LEU A 105 -5.27 2.05 10.35
N THR A 106 -6.08 1.75 9.34
CA THR A 106 -6.19 0.43 8.73
C THR A 106 -5.93 0.54 7.24
N PHE A 107 -4.81 -0.02 6.80
CA PHE A 107 -4.43 -0.15 5.40
C PHE A 107 -4.87 -1.52 4.90
N LYS A 108 -5.58 -1.55 3.77
CA LYS A 108 -5.92 -2.76 3.04
C LYS A 108 -5.22 -2.70 1.69
N ILE A 109 -4.23 -3.55 1.45
CA ILE A 109 -3.43 -3.58 0.22
C ILE A 109 -3.54 -4.94 -0.48
N PRO A 110 -3.48 -5.01 -1.82
CA PRO A 110 -3.45 -6.29 -2.53
C PRO A 110 -2.31 -7.18 -2.05
N LEU A 111 -2.59 -8.46 -1.77
CA LEU A 111 -1.56 -9.43 -1.37
C LEU A 111 -0.58 -9.71 -2.53
N ASN A 112 -1.13 -9.75 -3.74
CA ASN A 112 -0.40 -9.97 -4.99
C ASN A 112 -0.62 -8.73 -5.88
N PRO A 113 0.24 -7.71 -5.78
CA PRO A 113 0.09 -6.49 -6.56
C PRO A 113 0.25 -6.78 -8.07
N ALA A 114 -0.60 -6.15 -8.87
CA ALA A 114 -0.59 -6.29 -10.32
C ALA A 114 -0.78 -4.92 -10.97
N VAL A 115 -0.16 -4.73 -12.14
CA VAL A 115 -0.28 -3.50 -12.94
C VAL A 115 -1.76 -3.23 -13.25
N SER A 116 -2.17 -1.96 -13.09
CA SER A 116 -3.50 -1.50 -13.47
C SER A 116 -3.47 -0.90 -14.89
N SER A 117 -4.56 -1.03 -15.64
CA SER A 117 -4.69 -0.34 -16.94
C SER A 117 -5.12 1.12 -16.81
N THR A 118 -5.59 1.56 -15.63
CA THR A 118 -6.17 2.89 -15.42
C THR A 118 -5.34 3.81 -14.54
N HIS A 119 -4.36 3.27 -13.79
CA HIS A 119 -3.42 4.01 -12.94
C HIS A 119 -4.04 5.18 -12.16
N ALA A 120 -4.78 4.88 -11.10
CA ALA A 120 -5.49 5.90 -10.33
C ALA A 120 -4.52 6.91 -9.70
N ALA A 121 -4.86 8.21 -9.78
CA ALA A 121 -4.12 9.24 -9.07
C ALA A 121 -4.14 9.00 -7.56
N THR A 122 -3.04 9.31 -6.87
CA THR A 122 -3.01 9.27 -5.41
C THR A 122 -3.91 10.35 -4.80
N PRO A 123 -4.63 10.05 -3.71
CA PRO A 123 -5.35 11.07 -2.97
C PRO A 123 -4.37 11.97 -2.19
N LEU A 124 -4.87 13.10 -1.69
CA LEU A 124 -4.24 13.75 -0.53
C LEU A 124 -4.45 12.86 0.71
N GLY A 125 -3.45 12.75 1.57
CA GLY A 125 -3.49 11.87 2.74
C GLY A 125 -2.60 10.62 2.60
N PRO A 126 -2.85 9.57 3.40
CA PRO A 126 -2.07 8.34 3.31
C PRO A 126 -2.22 7.65 1.95
N ILE A 127 -1.09 7.39 1.31
CA ILE A 127 -0.99 6.63 0.05
C ILE A 127 -0.31 5.29 0.22
N GLY A 128 0.24 5.04 1.41
CA GLY A 128 1.01 3.85 1.75
C GLY A 128 1.42 3.84 3.22
N ILE A 129 2.16 2.81 3.60
CA ILE A 129 2.64 2.58 4.97
C ILE A 129 4.12 2.26 4.97
N SER A 130 4.88 2.94 5.83
CA SER A 130 6.31 2.68 6.04
C SER A 130 6.55 1.49 6.98
N LEU A 131 7.79 1.00 7.05
CA LEU A 131 8.16 -0.10 7.97
C LEU A 131 7.87 0.23 9.44
N ASN A 132 8.01 1.50 9.84
CA ASN A 132 7.68 1.94 11.20
C ASN A 132 6.21 2.32 11.41
N GLY A 133 5.34 1.97 10.46
CA GLY A 133 3.89 2.17 10.58
C GLY A 133 3.45 3.62 10.33
N VAL A 134 4.38 4.53 10.03
CA VAL A 134 4.06 5.90 9.67
C VAL A 134 3.52 5.94 8.23
N PRO A 135 2.43 6.65 7.96
CA PRO A 135 1.92 6.83 6.61
C PRO A 135 2.93 7.48 5.66
N PHE A 136 2.97 6.98 4.42
CA PHE A 136 3.48 7.74 3.28
C PHE A 136 2.39 8.64 2.73
N TYR A 137 2.74 9.88 2.42
CA TYR A 137 1.91 10.84 1.68
C TYR A 137 2.53 11.09 0.30
N ASN A 138 1.72 11.62 -0.62
CA ASN A 138 2.19 11.94 -1.97
C ASN A 138 3.03 13.22 -2.02
N GLN A 139 3.45 13.64 -3.20
CA GLN A 139 4.30 14.80 -3.44
C GLN A 139 3.64 16.17 -3.20
N TYR A 140 2.38 16.20 -2.75
CA TYR A 140 1.62 17.43 -2.64
C TYR A 140 1.29 17.78 -1.19
N ALA A 141 1.45 19.07 -0.88
CA ALA A 141 0.82 19.70 0.27
C ALA A 141 -0.68 19.84 0.02
N GLY A 142 -1.51 19.79 1.06
CA GLY A 142 -2.90 20.26 0.94
C GLY A 142 -2.89 21.77 0.67
N PRO A 143 -3.62 22.33 -0.32
CA PRO A 143 -4.66 21.81 -1.23
C PRO A 143 -4.16 21.44 -2.65
N ASN A 144 -3.30 20.41 -2.76
CA ASN A 144 -2.64 19.98 -3.99
C ASN A 144 -1.59 20.98 -4.54
N LEU A 145 -0.76 21.51 -3.64
CA LEU A 145 0.33 22.43 -3.95
C LEU A 145 1.70 21.74 -3.82
N PRO A 146 2.76 22.26 -4.46
CA PRO A 146 4.12 21.78 -4.19
C PRO A 146 4.50 21.91 -2.71
N LEU A 147 5.32 20.97 -2.21
CA LEU A 147 5.77 20.91 -0.81
C LEU A 147 6.68 22.07 -0.37
N THR A 148 6.94 23.06 -1.21
CA THR A 148 7.93 24.13 -1.00
C THR A 148 7.85 24.77 0.40
N ASN A 149 6.63 25.03 0.88
CA ASN A 149 6.39 25.64 2.19
C ASN A 149 6.31 24.61 3.32
N GLU A 150 5.70 23.45 3.06
CA GLU A 150 5.48 22.41 4.05
C GLU A 150 6.78 21.72 4.47
N ALA A 151 7.73 21.61 3.54
CA ALA A 151 9.05 21.05 3.77
C ALA A 151 9.88 21.79 4.82
N ASN A 152 9.59 23.07 5.11
CA ASN A 152 10.23 23.78 6.23
C ASN A 152 9.85 23.17 7.59
N SER A 153 8.71 22.47 7.67
CA SER A 153 8.18 21.91 8.92
C SER A 153 8.59 20.46 9.15
N PHE A 154 9.35 19.87 8.25
CA PHE A 154 9.89 18.52 8.40
C PHE A 154 10.91 18.47 9.53
N ASP A 155 10.73 17.53 10.47
CA ASP A 155 11.62 17.37 11.60
C ASP A 155 12.98 16.74 11.20
N GLN A 156 13.81 16.38 12.18
CA GLN A 156 15.14 15.82 11.95
C GLN A 156 15.15 14.52 11.11
N TYR A 157 13.99 13.85 10.98
CA TYR A 157 13.83 12.63 10.19
C TYR A 157 12.87 12.79 9.01
N TYR A 158 12.62 14.04 8.62
CA TYR A 158 11.86 14.46 7.46
C TYR A 158 10.39 14.03 7.41
N GLY A 159 9.78 13.87 8.58
CA GLY A 159 8.34 13.81 8.69
C GLY A 159 7.79 14.96 9.51
N HIS A 160 6.47 15.07 9.54
CA HIS A 160 5.76 16.05 10.35
C HIS A 160 4.27 15.67 10.46
N PRO A 161 3.52 16.24 11.41
CA PRO A 161 2.09 16.01 11.52
C PRO A 161 1.23 17.06 10.81
N GLN A 162 0.10 16.61 10.27
CA GLN A 162 -1.02 17.48 9.85
C GLN A 162 -1.95 17.81 11.04
N GLN A 163 -3.02 18.58 10.82
CA GLN A 163 -3.88 19.21 11.84
C GLN A 163 -4.55 18.23 12.83
N SER A 164 -4.88 17.01 12.42
CA SER A 164 -5.41 15.94 13.28
C SER A 164 -4.31 15.09 13.94
N GLY A 165 -3.05 15.49 13.78
CA GLY A 165 -1.90 14.92 14.44
C GLY A 165 -1.31 13.66 13.79
N GLN A 166 -1.77 13.29 12.60
CA GLN A 166 -1.17 12.19 11.85
C GLN A 166 0.20 12.63 11.32
N TYR A 167 1.24 12.06 11.91
CA TYR A 167 2.61 12.18 11.41
C TYR A 167 2.77 11.37 10.13
N HIS A 168 3.51 11.88 9.15
CA HIS A 168 3.68 11.23 7.85
C HIS A 168 5.00 11.65 7.18
N TYR A 169 5.39 10.90 6.15
CA TYR A 169 6.52 11.20 5.29
C TYR A 169 6.06 11.50 3.87
N HIS A 170 6.62 12.57 3.29
CA HIS A 170 6.54 12.86 1.86
C HIS A 170 7.83 12.48 1.10
N VAL A 171 8.95 12.48 1.82
CA VAL A 171 10.32 12.31 1.30
C VAL A 171 11.05 11.23 2.10
N GLU A 172 12.36 11.05 1.87
CA GLU A 172 13.20 10.05 2.54
C GLU A 172 13.00 10.06 4.07
N PRO A 173 12.42 8.99 4.67
CA PRO A 173 12.35 8.84 6.11
C PRO A 173 13.76 8.54 6.64
N ILE A 174 14.51 9.58 7.00
CA ILE A 174 15.93 9.46 7.34
C ILE A 174 16.16 8.46 8.46
N TYR A 175 15.28 8.41 9.46
CA TYR A 175 15.39 7.43 10.54
C TYR A 175 15.39 5.98 10.03
N LEU A 176 14.55 5.68 9.03
CA LEU A 176 14.53 4.36 8.43
C LEU A 176 15.82 4.09 7.66
N THR A 177 16.31 5.04 6.86
CA THR A 177 17.47 4.82 5.99
C THR A 177 18.82 4.90 6.67
N THR A 178 18.91 5.47 7.89
CA THR A 178 20.18 5.64 8.61
C THR A 178 20.25 4.95 9.97
N VAL A 179 19.11 4.63 10.60
CA VAL A 179 19.09 4.01 11.94
C VAL A 179 18.52 2.60 11.90
N LYS A 180 17.43 2.37 11.17
CA LYS A 180 16.71 1.09 11.18
C LYS A 180 17.10 0.15 10.05
N ALA A 181 17.52 0.71 8.93
CA ALA A 181 17.84 -0.01 7.72
C ALA A 181 18.94 0.75 6.97
N THR A 182 18.97 0.62 5.64
CA THR A 182 19.93 1.30 4.78
C THR A 182 19.20 2.08 3.68
N LYS A 183 19.92 2.96 2.98
CA LYS A 183 19.39 3.66 1.80
C LYS A 183 18.97 2.74 0.64
N SER A 184 19.35 1.45 0.66
CA SER A 184 18.92 0.44 -0.33
C SER A 184 17.85 -0.51 0.14
N SER A 185 17.34 -0.32 1.36
CA SER A 185 16.37 -1.23 1.95
C SER A 185 14.94 -0.92 1.50
N LEU A 186 14.09 -1.94 1.59
CA LEU A 186 12.64 -1.77 1.62
C LEU A 186 12.27 -0.80 2.75
N LEU A 187 11.44 0.19 2.44
CA LEU A 187 10.96 1.21 3.37
C LEU A 187 9.46 1.11 3.65
N GLY A 188 8.71 0.35 2.85
CA GLY A 188 7.30 0.08 3.06
C GLY A 188 6.57 -0.25 1.77
N PHE A 189 5.28 0.03 1.71
CA PHE A 189 4.40 -0.34 0.60
C PHE A 189 3.39 0.77 0.31
N LEU A 190 3.07 0.98 -0.97
CA LEU A 190 1.94 1.82 -1.34
C LEU A 190 0.62 1.03 -1.30
N LEU A 191 -0.51 1.74 -1.39
CA LEU A 191 -1.85 1.14 -1.30
C LEU A 191 -2.15 0.11 -2.40
N ASP A 192 -1.44 0.18 -3.52
CA ASP A 192 -1.51 -0.81 -4.60
C ASP A 192 -0.71 -2.10 -4.33
N GLY A 193 -0.03 -2.17 -3.18
CA GLY A 193 0.71 -3.33 -2.70
C GLY A 193 2.15 -3.42 -3.21
N PHE A 194 2.58 -2.52 -4.09
CA PHE A 194 3.96 -2.52 -4.56
C PHE A 194 4.90 -1.93 -3.50
N PRO A 195 6.12 -2.49 -3.37
CA PRO A 195 7.08 -2.05 -2.37
C PRO A 195 7.70 -0.70 -2.72
N VAL A 196 8.17 0.00 -1.69
CA VAL A 196 8.87 1.27 -1.75
C VAL A 196 10.29 1.06 -1.21
N TYR A 197 11.31 1.40 -1.99
CA TYR A 197 12.72 1.34 -1.60
C TYR A 197 13.32 2.73 -1.36
N GLY A 198 14.44 2.76 -0.64
CA GLY A 198 15.20 3.99 -0.43
C GLY A 198 15.91 4.51 -1.68
N PRO A 199 16.71 5.58 -1.55
CA PRO A 199 17.30 6.30 -2.69
C PRO A 199 18.48 5.60 -3.36
N MET A 200 18.91 4.45 -2.86
CA MET A 200 20.04 3.72 -3.44
C MET A 200 19.59 2.36 -3.94
N GLU A 201 20.08 1.93 -5.10
CA GLU A 201 19.89 0.58 -5.61
C GLU A 201 21.23 0.06 -6.14
N ASN A 202 21.61 -1.17 -5.79
CA ASN A 202 22.85 -1.79 -6.26
C ASN A 202 24.12 -0.92 -6.05
N GLY A 203 24.16 -0.17 -4.95
CA GLY A 203 25.29 0.70 -4.60
C GLY A 203 25.35 2.03 -5.34
N ALA A 204 24.36 2.35 -6.18
CA ALA A 204 24.25 3.61 -6.91
C ALA A 204 23.03 4.43 -6.45
N LEU A 205 23.11 5.75 -6.60
CA LEU A 205 21.97 6.65 -6.37
C LEU A 205 20.94 6.45 -7.50
N VAL A 206 19.69 6.22 -7.12
CA VAL A 206 18.57 6.19 -8.05
C VAL A 206 18.14 7.62 -8.36
N THR A 207 18.04 7.94 -9.65
CA THR A 207 17.62 9.27 -10.12
C THR A 207 16.32 9.13 -10.90
N ASN A 208 15.56 10.23 -11.04
CA ASN A 208 14.31 10.23 -11.79
C ASN A 208 14.48 9.77 -13.26
N ALA A 209 15.66 9.94 -13.85
CA ALA A 209 15.93 9.47 -15.21
C ALA A 209 15.99 7.94 -15.34
N MET A 210 16.11 7.23 -14.22
CA MET A 210 16.10 5.77 -14.15
C MET A 210 14.70 5.21 -13.88
N LEU A 211 13.74 6.08 -13.51
CA LEU A 211 12.40 5.71 -13.09
C LEU A 211 11.38 6.03 -14.17
N ASP A 212 10.26 5.31 -14.14
CA ASP A 212 9.12 5.60 -14.99
C ASP A 212 8.28 6.78 -14.46
N VAL A 213 7.18 7.06 -15.14
CA VAL A 213 6.27 8.17 -14.81
C VAL A 213 5.53 7.99 -13.47
N TYR A 214 5.49 6.78 -12.92
CA TYR A 214 4.91 6.46 -11.62
C TYR A 214 5.96 6.47 -10.50
N HIS A 215 7.22 6.77 -10.85
CA HIS A 215 8.36 6.89 -9.95
C HIS A 215 8.89 5.54 -9.45
N GLY A 216 8.82 4.52 -10.32
CA GLY A 216 9.36 3.19 -10.04
C GLY A 216 9.95 2.53 -11.28
N HIS A 217 10.35 1.27 -11.12
CA HIS A 217 10.86 0.41 -12.19
C HIS A 217 10.77 -1.07 -11.78
N THR A 218 11.10 -1.99 -12.68
CA THR A 218 11.09 -3.44 -12.40
C THR A 218 12.49 -4.02 -12.48
N THR A 219 13.03 -4.43 -11.33
CA THR A 219 14.30 -5.14 -11.20
C THR A 219 14.20 -6.13 -10.04
N ALA A 220 15.19 -7.04 -9.93
CA ALA A 220 15.35 -7.90 -8.77
C ALA A 220 15.87 -7.10 -7.56
N THR A 221 15.28 -7.34 -6.40
CA THR A 221 15.69 -6.72 -5.13
C THR A 221 16.07 -7.80 -4.10
N THR A 222 16.62 -7.40 -2.96
CA THR A 222 16.89 -8.34 -1.85
C THR A 222 15.64 -9.05 -1.36
N ASP A 223 14.48 -8.38 -1.40
CA ASP A 223 13.21 -8.94 -0.92
C ASP A 223 12.43 -9.68 -2.03
N TYR A 224 12.69 -9.32 -3.29
CA TYR A 224 12.05 -9.88 -4.47
C TYR A 224 13.12 -10.33 -5.48
N PRO A 225 13.79 -11.47 -5.24
CA PRO A 225 14.92 -11.92 -6.07
C PRO A 225 14.53 -12.29 -7.51
N ASN A 226 13.24 -12.55 -7.76
CA ASN A 226 12.70 -12.81 -9.10
C ASN A 226 12.27 -11.54 -9.85
N GLY A 227 12.44 -10.37 -9.23
CA GLY A 227 11.98 -9.10 -9.78
C GLY A 227 10.55 -8.75 -9.37
N ILE A 228 10.35 -7.46 -9.10
CA ILE A 228 9.02 -6.86 -8.93
C ILE A 228 9.09 -5.40 -9.36
N TYR A 229 7.98 -4.86 -9.86
CA TYR A 229 7.85 -3.42 -9.93
C TYR A 229 7.94 -2.82 -8.52
N HIS A 230 8.68 -1.74 -8.35
CA HIS A 230 8.80 -1.07 -7.06
C HIS A 230 9.08 0.41 -7.24
N TYR A 231 8.60 1.20 -6.27
CA TYR A 231 8.85 2.63 -6.21
C TYR A 231 10.19 2.89 -5.52
N HIS A 232 10.79 4.03 -5.86
CA HIS A 232 11.96 4.54 -5.16
C HIS A 232 11.65 5.88 -4.50
N ILE A 233 12.14 6.06 -3.28
CA ILE A 233 12.28 7.40 -2.75
C ILE A 233 13.50 8.08 -3.38
N THR A 234 13.37 9.29 -3.88
CA THR A 234 14.47 10.12 -4.40
C THR A 234 14.51 11.49 -3.72
N ASP A 235 15.59 12.25 -3.95
CA ASP A 235 15.78 13.59 -3.41
C ASP A 235 15.15 14.71 -4.28
N ALA A 236 14.52 14.33 -5.39
CA ALA A 236 13.89 15.23 -6.34
C ALA A 236 12.41 14.90 -6.54
N ASP A 237 11.59 15.93 -6.79
CA ASP A 237 10.16 15.77 -7.12
C ASP A 237 9.99 14.72 -8.24
N PRO A 238 9.06 13.76 -8.10
CA PRO A 238 7.97 13.67 -7.10
C PRO A 238 8.32 12.94 -5.80
N TYR A 239 9.60 12.71 -5.51
CA TYR A 239 10.15 12.10 -4.28
C TYR A 239 9.77 10.64 -4.01
N LEU A 240 8.52 10.21 -4.17
CA LEU A 240 8.06 8.86 -3.87
C LEU A 240 7.07 8.31 -4.90
N ASN A 241 6.05 9.08 -5.28
CA ASN A 241 5.01 8.64 -6.19
C ASN A 241 4.77 9.68 -7.27
N GLY A 242 4.89 9.28 -8.53
CA GLY A 242 4.70 10.16 -9.68
C GLY A 242 3.24 10.35 -10.06
N SER A 243 2.87 9.88 -11.25
CA SER A 243 1.53 10.09 -11.82
C SER A 243 0.47 9.10 -11.31
N GLY A 244 0.49 8.77 -10.02
CA GLY A 244 -0.46 7.86 -9.38
C GLY A 244 0.08 6.46 -9.11
N TYR A 245 -0.83 5.54 -8.78
CA TYR A 245 -0.50 4.14 -8.52
C TYR A 245 -0.20 3.38 -9.81
N TYR A 246 0.85 2.57 -9.79
CA TYR A 246 1.17 1.58 -10.82
C TYR A 246 0.16 0.43 -10.83
N GLY A 247 -0.26 -0.03 -9.65
CA GLY A 247 -1.24 -1.10 -9.50
C GLY A 247 -2.66 -0.62 -9.22
N THR A 248 -3.54 -1.59 -8.90
CA THR A 248 -4.87 -1.29 -8.38
C THR A 248 -4.78 -1.01 -6.89
N ALA A 249 -5.02 0.24 -6.49
CA ALA A 249 -4.98 0.64 -5.09
C ALA A 249 -6.07 -0.07 -4.26
N GLY A 250 -5.69 -0.50 -3.06
CA GLY A 250 -6.63 -0.86 -2.01
C GLY A 250 -7.15 0.39 -1.28
N THR A 251 -7.27 0.33 0.04
CA THR A 251 -7.92 1.38 0.84
C THR A 251 -7.17 1.70 2.12
N VAL A 252 -7.36 2.92 2.63
CA VAL A 252 -6.97 3.31 3.99
C VAL A 252 -8.18 3.90 4.71
N THR A 253 -8.34 3.57 5.98
CA THR A 253 -9.35 4.17 6.87
C THR A 253 -8.71 4.63 8.18
N GLN A 254 -9.28 5.67 8.79
CA GLN A 254 -8.86 6.25 10.07
C GLN A 254 -10.01 6.21 11.07
#